data_AF-V5C707-F1
#
_entry.id   AF-V5C707-F1
#
_cell.length_a   1.000
_cell.length_b   1.000
_cell.length_c   1.000
_cell.angle_alpha   90.00
_cell.angle_beta   90.00
_cell.angle_gamma   90.00
#
_symmetry.space_group_name_H-M   'P 1'
#
loop_
_entity.id
_entity.type
_entity.pdbx_description
1 polymer ?
#
loop_
_entity_poly.entity_id
_entity_poly.type
_entity_poly.pdbx_seq_one_letter_code
_entity_poly.pdbx_strand_id
1 'polypeptide(L)'
;MTIPPEILTVPNLLTLFRILCVPILLLLAWQGYENAFMGLLATAFLSDALDGLVARLMGQVSQFGAKLDSCADVSLFVTITVGAWWLWPDIVRREAAYIGVVMACYLLPAIIGYLKFRAFTSYHTWIVKGAVASIGVSLYVFFLGGPVWPFRYATSLCILAAIEEIAITAVSTELHSDVRSLADVLRYLSKRQ
;
A
#
# COMPACT_ATOMS: atom_id res chain seq x y z
N MET A 1 -14.47 -10.01 28.49
CA MET A 1 -14.90 -9.80 27.09
C MET A 1 -14.03 -10.71 26.23
N THR A 2 -14.52 -11.88 25.83
CA THR A 2 -13.75 -12.83 25.02
C THR A 2 -13.70 -12.31 23.59
N ILE A 3 -12.51 -11.97 23.10
CA ILE A 3 -12.32 -11.56 21.71
C ILE A 3 -12.72 -12.77 20.82
N PRO A 4 -13.63 -12.61 19.85
CA PRO A 4 -14.01 -13.70 18.97
C PRO A 4 -12.78 -14.31 18.27
N PRO A 5 -12.70 -15.64 18.13
CA PRO A 5 -11.54 -16.32 17.53
C PRO A 5 -11.28 -15.91 16.06
N GLU A 6 -12.28 -15.35 15.39
CA GLU A 6 -12.20 -14.77 14.04
C GLU A 6 -11.33 -13.50 13.98
N ILE A 7 -11.10 -12.85 15.13
CA ILE A 7 -10.30 -11.62 15.24
C ILE A 7 -8.82 -11.94 15.55
N LEU A 8 -8.55 -13.01 16.30
CA LEU A 8 -7.20 -13.36 16.75
C LEU A 8 -6.51 -14.37 15.81
N THR A 9 -6.41 -14.02 14.53
CA THR A 9 -5.73 -14.83 13.51
C THR A 9 -4.27 -14.39 13.35
N VAL A 10 -3.42 -15.27 12.81
CA VAL A 10 -2.00 -14.93 12.55
C VAL A 10 -1.88 -13.71 11.62
N PRO A 11 -2.65 -13.60 10.51
CA PRO A 11 -2.65 -12.40 9.68
C PRO A 11 -3.03 -11.13 10.44
N ASN A 12 -4.09 -11.17 11.27
CA ASN A 12 -4.52 -9.98 12.01
C ASN A 12 -3.49 -9.54 13.06
N LEU A 13 -2.73 -10.49 13.65
CA LEU A 13 -1.65 -10.16 14.57
C LEU A 13 -0.48 -9.47 13.86
N LEU A 14 -0.17 -9.89 12.63
CA LEU A 14 0.84 -9.23 11.78
C LEU A 14 0.39 -7.82 11.36
N THR A 15 -0.88 -7.64 11.03
CA THR A 15 -1.44 -6.30 10.80
C THR A 15 -1.40 -5.43 12.05
N LEU A 16 -1.74 -5.99 13.22
CA LEU A 16 -1.66 -5.28 14.50
C LEU A 16 -0.22 -4.86 14.83
N PHE A 17 0.76 -5.74 14.54
CA PHE A 17 2.17 -5.41 14.65
C PHE A 17 2.52 -4.16 13.83
N ARG A 18 2.07 -4.06 12.58
CA ARG A 18 2.29 -2.85 11.74
C ARG A 18 1.69 -1.60 12.37
N ILE A 19 0.49 -1.68 12.95
CA ILE A 19 -0.14 -0.56 13.65
C ILE A 19 0.69 -0.14 14.88
N LEU A 20 1.26 -1.09 15.62
CA LEU A 20 2.14 -0.79 16.76
C LEU A 20 3.50 -0.21 16.32
N CYS A 21 3.98 -0.54 15.13
CA CYS A 21 5.19 0.06 14.57
C CYS A 21 5.03 1.55 14.27
N VAL A 22 3.84 2.03 13.90
CA VAL A 22 3.57 3.43 13.53
C VAL A 22 4.08 4.46 14.56
N PRO A 23 3.67 4.43 15.85
CA PRO A 23 4.17 5.39 16.83
C PRO A 23 5.68 5.28 17.06
N ILE A 24 6.23 4.07 16.98
CA ILE A 24 7.68 3.85 17.16
C ILE A 24 8.46 4.44 15.97
N LEU A 25 7.99 4.21 14.74
CA LEU A 25 8.57 4.79 13.53
C LEU A 25 8.56 6.32 13.59
N LEU A 26 7.44 6.93 13.99
CA LEU A 26 7.37 8.39 14.16
C LEU A 26 8.35 8.89 15.24
N LEU A 27 8.46 8.18 16.36
CA LEU A 27 9.41 8.54 17.42
C LEU A 27 10.87 8.46 16.94
N LEU A 28 11.22 7.37 16.24
CA LEU A 28 12.57 7.19 15.69
C LEU A 28 12.90 8.27 14.65
N ALA A 29 11.95 8.60 13.78
CA ALA A 29 12.11 9.67 12.81
C ALA A 29 12.28 11.04 13.48
N TRP A 30 11.47 11.34 14.48
CA TRP A 30 11.55 12.59 15.25
C TRP A 30 12.89 12.74 15.97
N GLN A 31 13.45 11.63 16.47
CA GLN A 31 14.74 11.61 17.17
C GLN A 31 15.95 11.55 16.22
N GLY A 32 15.75 11.44 14.91
CA GLY A 32 16.85 11.36 13.94
C GLY A 32 17.50 9.98 13.83
N TYR A 33 16.88 8.91 14.33
CA TYR A 33 17.44 7.56 14.30
C TYR A 33 17.18 6.85 12.95
N GLU A 34 17.84 7.32 11.89
CA GLU A 34 17.67 6.85 10.51
C GLU A 34 17.79 5.33 10.35
N ASN A 35 18.85 4.72 10.89
CA ASN A 35 19.09 3.28 10.75
C ASN A 35 18.03 2.43 11.46
N ALA A 36 17.60 2.86 12.64
CA ALA A 36 16.56 2.16 13.40
C ALA A 36 15.19 2.32 12.71
N PHE A 37 14.91 3.50 12.18
CA PHE A 37 13.71 3.77 11.37
C PHE A 37 13.66 2.84 10.16
N MET A 38 14.74 2.76 9.38
CA MET A 38 14.81 1.88 8.21
C MET A 38 14.71 0.39 8.60
N GLY A 39 15.34 -0.02 9.70
CA GLY A 39 15.26 -1.39 10.19
C GLY A 39 13.83 -1.79 10.57
N LEU A 40 13.12 -0.93 11.30
CA LEU A 40 11.72 -1.16 11.69
C LEU A 40 10.76 -1.04 10.51
N LEU A 41 11.03 -0.15 9.56
CA LEU A 41 10.24 -0.06 8.34
C LEU A 41 10.37 -1.34 7.50
N ALA A 42 11.54 -1.98 7.50
CA ALA A 42 11.79 -3.20 6.75
C ALA A 42 10.99 -4.37 7.33
N THR A 43 10.93 -4.46 8.65
CA THR A 43 10.12 -5.47 9.33
C THR A 43 8.62 -5.23 9.12
N ALA A 44 8.16 -3.97 9.08
CA ALA A 44 6.77 -3.64 8.76
C ALA A 44 6.38 -4.07 7.33
N PHE A 45 7.20 -3.76 6.31
CA PHE A 45 6.94 -4.21 4.93
C PHE A 45 7.02 -5.73 4.78
N LEU A 46 7.95 -6.39 5.48
CA LEU A 46 8.02 -7.85 5.46
C LEU A 46 6.78 -8.47 6.11
N SER A 47 6.28 -7.89 7.20
CA SER A 47 5.07 -8.35 7.88
C SER A 47 3.84 -8.27 6.98
N ASP A 48 3.69 -7.19 6.21
CA ASP A 48 2.62 -7.01 5.23
C ASP A 48 2.66 -8.09 4.13
N ALA A 49 3.84 -8.33 3.55
CA ALA A 49 3.97 -9.38 2.55
C ALA A 49 3.64 -10.78 3.11
N LEU A 50 3.96 -11.02 4.39
CA LEU A 50 3.72 -12.29 5.06
C LEU A 50 2.25 -12.49 5.45
N ASP A 51 1.54 -11.46 5.90
CA ASP A 51 0.16 -11.65 6.35
C ASP A 51 -0.79 -12.00 5.20
N GLY A 52 -0.62 -11.38 4.03
CA GLY A 52 -1.37 -11.72 2.83
C GLY A 52 -1.06 -13.13 2.33
N LEU A 53 0.19 -13.60 2.48
CA LEU A 53 0.58 -14.97 2.16
C LEU A 53 -0.04 -15.97 3.15
N VAL A 54 0.11 -15.71 4.45
CA VAL A 54 -0.39 -16.58 5.53
C VAL A 54 -1.91 -16.68 5.49
N ALA A 55 -2.62 -15.57 5.25
CA ALA A 55 -4.08 -15.55 5.15
C ALA A 55 -4.58 -16.49 4.03
N ARG A 56 -3.90 -16.49 2.87
CA ARG A 56 -4.24 -17.36 1.74
C ARG A 56 -3.89 -18.82 2.00
N LEU A 57 -2.71 -19.09 2.57
CA LEU A 57 -2.26 -20.46 2.85
C LEU A 57 -3.08 -21.13 3.96
N MET A 58 -3.50 -20.37 4.98
CA MET A 58 -4.27 -20.88 6.12
C MET A 58 -5.78 -20.77 5.95
N GLY A 59 -6.27 -20.19 4.84
CA GLY A 59 -7.70 -19.96 4.62
C GLY A 59 -8.33 -18.99 5.62
N GLN A 60 -7.54 -18.06 6.19
CA GLN A 60 -7.95 -17.12 7.25
C GLN A 60 -8.33 -15.73 6.71
N VAL A 61 -8.86 -15.68 5.48
CA VAL A 61 -9.31 -14.42 4.86
C VAL A 61 -10.61 -13.96 5.54
N SER A 62 -10.62 -12.74 6.09
CA SER A 62 -11.79 -12.18 6.78
C SER A 62 -12.04 -10.72 6.39
N GLN A 63 -13.31 -10.28 6.43
CA GLN A 63 -13.66 -8.87 6.18
C GLN A 63 -13.08 -7.93 7.23
N PHE A 64 -13.00 -8.39 8.49
CA PHE A 64 -12.40 -7.62 9.57
C PHE A 64 -10.90 -7.43 9.32
N GLY A 65 -10.17 -8.51 8.99
CA GLY A 65 -8.75 -8.44 8.66
C GLY A 65 -8.48 -7.51 7.48
N ALA A 66 -9.27 -7.57 6.41
CA ALA A 66 -9.12 -6.68 5.27
C ALA A 66 -9.31 -5.19 5.63
N LYS A 67 -10.25 -4.86 6.52
CA LYS A 67 -10.44 -3.47 7.00
C LYS A 67 -9.29 -3.02 7.91
N LEU A 68 -8.81 -3.91 8.77
CA LEU A 68 -7.68 -3.65 9.65
C LEU A 68 -6.40 -3.39 8.84
N ASP A 69 -6.20 -4.19 7.80
CA ASP A 69 -5.09 -4.09 6.85
C ASP A 69 -5.08 -2.76 6.12
N SER A 70 -6.22 -2.36 5.54
CA SER A 70 -6.36 -1.04 4.91
C SER A 70 -6.05 0.11 5.88
N CYS A 71 -6.42 -0.01 7.16
CA CYS A 71 -6.09 0.98 8.17
C CYS A 71 -4.59 1.02 8.49
N ALA A 72 -3.96 -0.15 8.61
CA ALA A 72 -2.52 -0.27 8.82
C ALA A 72 -1.72 0.32 7.66
N ASP A 73 -2.12 0.03 6.41
CA ASP A 73 -1.47 0.55 5.20
C ASP A 73 -1.52 2.07 5.11
N VAL A 74 -2.69 2.67 5.29
CA VAL A 74 -2.83 4.13 5.31
C VAL A 74 -1.98 4.74 6.41
N SER A 75 -1.99 4.15 7.60
CA SER A 75 -1.22 4.63 8.75
C SER A 75 0.29 4.55 8.47
N LEU A 76 0.76 3.45 7.87
CA LEU A 76 2.15 3.25 7.52
C LEU A 76 2.59 4.20 6.40
N PHE A 77 1.75 4.40 5.37
CA PHE A 77 2.01 5.34 4.28
C PHE A 77 2.18 6.79 4.76
N VAL A 78 1.28 7.24 5.65
CA VAL A 78 1.38 8.56 6.28
C VAL A 78 2.66 8.64 7.13
N THR A 79 2.95 7.59 7.89
CA THR A 79 4.14 7.52 8.75
C THR A 79 5.44 7.59 7.95
N ILE A 80 5.53 6.89 6.82
CA ILE A 80 6.70 6.94 5.92
C ILE A 80 6.87 8.36 5.37
N THR A 81 5.78 9.01 4.96
CA THR A 81 5.82 10.36 4.38
C THR A 81 6.27 11.39 5.42
N VAL A 82 5.70 11.36 6.62
CA VAL A 82 6.07 12.25 7.72
C VAL A 82 7.49 11.96 8.21
N GLY A 83 7.83 10.68 8.39
CA GLY A 83 9.16 10.27 8.83
C GLY A 83 10.24 10.67 7.83
N ALA A 84 9.97 10.52 6.53
CA ALA A 84 10.88 10.98 5.48
C ALA A 84 11.06 12.50 5.49
N TRP A 85 9.99 13.27 5.76
CA TRP A 85 10.08 14.73 5.89
C TRP A 85 10.96 15.15 7.07
N TRP A 86 10.90 14.44 8.20
CA TRP A 86 11.72 14.74 9.37
C TRP A 86 13.18 14.31 9.23
N LEU A 87 13.43 13.12 8.70
CA LEU A 87 14.78 12.57 8.56
C LEU A 87 15.53 13.17 7.37
N TRP A 88 14.85 13.36 6.24
CA TRP A 88 15.47 13.78 4.98
C TRP A 88 14.71 14.94 4.29
N PRO A 89 14.56 16.11 4.94
CA PRO A 89 13.75 17.22 4.43
C PRO A 89 14.24 17.77 3.08
N ASP A 90 15.56 17.84 2.86
CA ASP A 90 16.12 18.35 1.60
C ASP A 90 15.78 17.45 0.41
N ILE A 91 15.84 16.15 0.65
CA ILE A 91 15.47 15.12 -0.31
C ILE A 91 13.99 15.22 -0.64
N VAL A 92 13.13 15.28 0.38
CA VAL A 92 11.68 15.35 0.18
C VAL A 92 11.28 16.63 -0.55
N ARG A 93 11.90 17.77 -0.23
CA ARG A 93 11.67 19.02 -0.95
C ARG A 93 12.08 18.92 -2.42
N ARG A 94 13.22 18.29 -2.72
CA ARG A 94 13.70 18.12 -4.09
C ARG A 94 12.79 17.24 -4.94
N GLU A 95 12.24 16.18 -4.36
CA GLU A 95 11.39 15.21 -5.07
C GLU A 95 9.90 15.39 -4.79
N ALA A 96 9.49 16.53 -4.23
CA ALA A 96 8.11 16.81 -3.81
C ALA A 96 7.08 16.62 -4.93
N ALA A 97 7.45 16.94 -6.17
CA ALA A 97 6.60 16.70 -7.33
C ALA A 97 6.32 15.20 -7.55
N TYR A 98 7.34 14.34 -7.49
CA TYR A 98 7.18 12.89 -7.63
C TYR A 98 6.40 12.29 -6.45
N ILE A 99 6.67 12.74 -5.23
CA ILE A 99 5.92 12.34 -4.04
C ILE A 99 4.45 12.71 -4.17
N GLY A 100 4.15 13.93 -4.62
CA GLY A 100 2.78 14.38 -4.89
C GLY A 100 2.07 13.54 -5.96
N VAL A 101 2.79 13.12 -7.01
CA VAL A 101 2.26 12.19 -8.02
C VAL A 101 1.96 10.83 -7.40
N VAL A 102 2.87 10.25 -6.61
CA VAL A 102 2.62 8.96 -5.93
C VAL A 102 1.39 9.05 -5.01
N MET A 103 1.27 10.13 -4.24
CA MET A 103 0.09 10.39 -3.41
C MET A 103 -1.20 10.49 -4.25
N ALA A 104 -1.16 11.20 -5.37
CA ALA A 104 -2.30 11.31 -6.27
C ALA A 104 -2.66 9.96 -6.90
N CYS A 105 -1.68 9.16 -7.32
CA CYS A 105 -1.88 7.81 -7.84
C CYS A 105 -2.49 6.85 -6.81
N TYR A 106 -2.22 7.05 -5.52
CA TYR A 106 -2.86 6.29 -4.45
C TYR A 106 -4.30 6.77 -4.17
N LEU A 107 -4.50 8.09 -4.09
CA LEU A 107 -5.80 8.67 -3.67
C LEU A 107 -6.85 8.71 -4.78
N LEU A 108 -6.47 9.03 -6.02
CA LEU A 108 -7.43 9.22 -7.12
C LEU A 108 -8.23 7.96 -7.46
N PRO A 109 -7.62 6.76 -7.64
CA PRO A 109 -8.39 5.55 -7.87
C PRO A 109 -9.34 5.22 -6.72
N ALA A 110 -8.90 5.40 -5.47
CA ALA A 110 -9.73 5.17 -4.29
C ALA A 110 -10.92 6.14 -4.24
N ILE A 111 -10.72 7.43 -4.53
CA ILE A 111 -11.79 8.43 -4.60
C ILE A 111 -12.77 8.10 -5.72
N ILE A 112 -12.28 7.79 -6.92
CA ILE A 112 -13.13 7.47 -8.07
C ILE A 112 -13.96 6.20 -7.80
N GLY A 113 -13.34 5.17 -7.23
CA GLY A 113 -14.02 3.95 -6.79
C GLY A 113 -15.12 4.23 -5.76
N TYR A 114 -14.81 5.03 -4.75
CA TYR A 114 -15.78 5.44 -3.73
C TYR A 114 -16.94 6.26 -4.30
N LEU A 115 -16.66 7.20 -5.21
CA LEU A 115 -17.72 8.01 -5.85
C LEU A 115 -18.66 7.14 -6.70
N LYS A 116 -18.11 6.14 -7.41
CA LYS A 116 -18.90 5.26 -8.28
C LYS A 116 -19.70 4.22 -7.49
N PHE A 117 -19.07 3.52 -6.56
CA PHE A 117 -19.66 2.35 -5.88
C PHE A 117 -20.12 2.62 -4.45
N ARG A 118 -19.85 3.82 -3.90
CA ARG A 118 -20.07 4.16 -2.48
C ARG A 118 -19.34 3.22 -1.51
N ALA A 119 -18.27 2.59 -1.98
CA ALA A 119 -17.44 1.64 -1.25
C ALA A 119 -15.98 1.81 -1.68
N PHE A 120 -15.03 1.54 -0.78
CA PHE A 120 -13.61 1.54 -1.12
C PHE A 120 -13.32 0.37 -2.06
N THR A 121 -12.82 0.69 -3.25
CA THR A 121 -12.30 -0.29 -4.20
C THR A 121 -10.85 -0.60 -3.84
N SER A 122 -10.51 -1.88 -3.72
CA SER A 122 -9.13 -2.33 -3.61
C SER A 122 -8.88 -3.34 -4.72
N TYR A 123 -8.18 -2.91 -5.77
CA TYR A 123 -7.80 -3.80 -6.86
C TYR A 123 -6.33 -4.21 -6.70
N HIS A 124 -6.08 -5.48 -6.40
CA HIS A 124 -4.72 -6.02 -6.29
C HIS A 124 -4.16 -6.45 -7.64
N THR A 125 -4.16 -5.54 -8.62
CA THR A 125 -3.62 -5.83 -9.95
C THR A 125 -2.12 -6.12 -9.89
N TRP A 126 -1.60 -6.81 -10.91
CA TRP A 126 -0.16 -7.08 -10.99
C TRP A 126 0.68 -5.80 -11.08
N ILE A 127 0.16 -4.75 -11.73
CA ILE A 127 0.86 -3.47 -11.86
C ILE A 127 0.94 -2.77 -10.49
N VAL A 128 -0.15 -2.76 -9.71
CA VAL A 128 -0.16 -2.22 -8.33
C VAL A 128 0.90 -2.92 -7.47
N LYS A 129 0.93 -4.25 -7.47
CA LYS A 129 1.94 -5.02 -6.69
C LYS A 129 3.37 -4.69 -7.11
N GLY A 130 3.61 -4.59 -8.41
CA GLY A 130 4.91 -4.20 -8.95
C GLY A 130 5.30 -2.77 -8.57
N ALA A 131 4.35 -1.83 -8.62
CA ALA A 131 4.56 -0.44 -8.25
C ALA A 131 4.90 -0.29 -6.76
N VAL A 132 4.13 -0.95 -5.87
CA VAL A 132 4.36 -0.92 -4.41
C VAL A 132 5.73 -1.53 -4.07
N ALA A 133 6.06 -2.69 -4.64
CA ALA A 133 7.37 -3.33 -4.42
C ALA A 133 8.51 -2.42 -4.92
N SER A 134 8.36 -1.79 -6.08
CA SER A 134 9.34 -0.86 -6.64
C SER A 134 9.52 0.38 -5.77
N ILE A 135 8.42 0.96 -5.25
CA ILE A 135 8.48 2.07 -4.29
C ILE A 135 9.23 1.63 -3.03
N GLY A 136 8.85 0.51 -2.42
CA GLY A 136 9.52 -0.02 -1.23
C GLY A 136 11.03 -0.16 -1.42
N VAL A 137 11.47 -0.82 -2.49
CA VAL A 137 12.90 -0.99 -2.84
C VAL A 137 13.56 0.36 -3.07
N SER A 138 12.91 1.27 -3.80
CA SER A 138 13.48 2.58 -4.11
C SER A 138 13.72 3.44 -2.88
N LEU A 139 12.84 3.35 -1.86
CA LEU A 139 13.02 4.06 -0.59
C LEU A 139 14.30 3.60 0.11
N TYR A 140 14.59 2.29 0.15
CA TYR A 140 15.85 1.79 0.73
C TYR A 140 17.07 2.20 -0.06
N VAL A 141 17.03 2.04 -1.40
CA VAL A 141 18.14 2.48 -2.25
C VAL A 141 18.43 3.95 -1.99
N PHE A 142 17.40 4.77 -1.86
CA PHE A 142 17.54 6.20 -1.71
C PHE A 142 17.99 6.63 -0.31
N PHE A 143 17.39 6.07 0.74
CA PHE A 143 17.75 6.39 2.14
C PHE A 143 19.11 5.84 2.56
N LEU A 144 19.61 4.78 1.92
CA LEU A 144 20.98 4.28 2.10
C LEU A 144 22.03 5.06 1.29
N GLY A 145 21.68 6.24 0.78
CA GLY A 145 22.59 7.13 0.04
C GLY A 145 22.78 6.77 -1.44
N GLY A 146 21.94 5.90 -1.98
CA GLY A 146 21.94 5.54 -3.40
C GLY A 146 21.26 6.60 -4.28
N PRO A 147 21.22 6.36 -5.61
CA PRO A 147 20.68 7.32 -6.55
C PRO A 147 19.14 7.42 -6.47
N VAL A 148 18.59 8.58 -6.87
CA VAL A 148 17.14 8.86 -6.82
C VAL A 148 16.34 8.28 -8.00
N TRP A 149 17.01 7.92 -9.11
CA TRP A 149 16.33 7.48 -10.33
C TRP A 149 15.40 6.27 -10.14
N PRO A 150 15.66 5.30 -9.23
CA PRO A 150 14.73 4.18 -9.00
C PRO A 150 13.38 4.66 -8.46
N PHE A 151 13.35 5.68 -7.60
CA PHE A 151 12.11 6.26 -7.07
C PHE A 151 11.27 6.93 -8.17
N ARG A 152 11.93 7.64 -9.08
CA ARG A 152 11.29 8.26 -10.24
C ARG A 152 10.73 7.21 -11.21
N TYR A 153 11.46 6.11 -11.43
CA TYR A 153 10.98 4.99 -12.22
C TYR A 153 9.77 4.31 -11.57
N ALA A 154 9.82 4.09 -10.25
CA ALA A 154 8.70 3.56 -9.48
C ALA A 154 7.46 4.46 -9.57
N THR A 155 7.63 5.79 -9.59
CA THR A 155 6.53 6.74 -9.80
C THR A 155 5.83 6.51 -11.15
N SER A 156 6.58 6.25 -12.23
CA SER A 156 5.99 5.91 -13.53
C SER A 156 5.14 4.64 -13.48
N LEU A 157 5.57 3.62 -12.71
CA LEU A 157 4.76 2.42 -12.48
C LEU A 157 3.49 2.73 -11.67
N CYS A 158 3.55 3.62 -10.68
CA CYS A 158 2.37 4.07 -9.95
C CYS A 158 1.35 4.77 -10.87
N ILE A 159 1.81 5.57 -11.83
CA ILE A 159 0.92 6.20 -12.82
C ILE A 159 0.20 5.13 -13.65
N LEU A 160 0.94 4.13 -14.13
CA LEU A 160 0.35 3.03 -14.90
C LEU A 160 -0.65 2.22 -14.07
N ALA A 161 -0.32 1.94 -12.80
CA ALA A 161 -1.21 1.27 -11.87
C ALA A 161 -2.52 2.05 -11.66
N ALA A 162 -2.41 3.36 -11.39
CA ALA A 162 -3.57 4.23 -11.18
C ALA A 162 -4.47 4.30 -12.43
N ILE A 163 -3.88 4.38 -13.63
CA ILE A 163 -4.63 4.36 -14.88
C ILE A 163 -5.39 3.02 -15.02
N GLU A 164 -4.73 1.89 -14.72
CA GLU A 164 -5.37 0.58 -14.77
C GLU A 164 -6.55 0.48 -13.79
N GLU A 165 -6.38 0.90 -12.54
CA GLU A 165 -7.44 0.87 -11.52
C GLU A 165 -8.62 1.78 -11.88
N ILE A 166 -8.36 2.97 -12.43
CA ILE A 166 -9.39 3.88 -12.91
C ILE A 166 -10.13 3.27 -14.10
N ALA A 167 -9.42 2.64 -15.04
CA ALA A 167 -10.02 1.97 -16.18
C ALA A 167 -10.90 0.78 -15.76
N ILE A 168 -10.44 -0.04 -14.82
CA ILE A 168 -11.22 -1.13 -14.22
C ILE A 168 -12.48 -0.56 -13.58
N THR A 169 -12.35 0.50 -12.79
CA THR A 169 -13.47 1.17 -12.13
C THR A 169 -14.46 1.71 -13.15
N ALA A 170 -14.01 2.36 -14.22
CA ALA A 170 -14.87 2.94 -15.24
C ALA A 170 -15.71 1.88 -15.97
N VAL A 171 -15.09 0.74 -16.29
CA VAL A 171 -15.71 -0.35 -17.06
C VAL A 171 -16.58 -1.28 -16.20
N SER A 172 -16.26 -1.45 -14.92
CA SER A 172 -16.99 -2.36 -14.03
C SER A 172 -18.40 -1.86 -13.70
N THR A 173 -19.40 -2.73 -13.77
CA THR A 173 -20.79 -2.41 -13.40
C THR A 173 -21.11 -2.78 -11.95
N GLU A 174 -20.37 -3.72 -11.38
CA GLU A 174 -20.48 -4.19 -10.00
C GLU A 174 -19.13 -4.03 -9.30
N LEU A 175 -19.14 -3.98 -7.96
CA LEU A 175 -17.91 -3.93 -7.17
C LEU A 175 -17.21 -5.29 -7.24
N HIS A 176 -16.05 -5.34 -7.88
CA HIS A 176 -15.19 -6.52 -7.89
C HIS A 176 -14.05 -6.38 -6.88
N SER A 177 -13.81 -7.44 -6.12
CA SER A 177 -12.63 -7.60 -5.26
C SER A 177 -11.65 -8.56 -5.95
N ASP A 178 -10.35 -8.31 -5.87
CA ASP A 178 -9.28 -9.18 -6.43
C ASP A 178 -9.27 -9.37 -7.96
N VAL A 179 -9.37 -8.25 -8.69
CA VAL A 179 -9.05 -8.22 -10.12
C VAL A 179 -7.54 -8.25 -10.34
N ARG A 180 -7.04 -9.17 -11.17
CA ARG A 180 -5.59 -9.29 -11.46
C ARG A 180 -5.10 -8.33 -12.55
N SER A 181 -5.98 -7.98 -13.49
CA SER A 181 -5.71 -7.03 -14.58
C SER A 181 -7.00 -6.52 -15.21
N LEU A 182 -6.91 -5.39 -15.93
CA LEU A 182 -8.03 -4.89 -16.75
C LEU A 182 -8.51 -5.92 -17.79
N ALA A 183 -7.59 -6.70 -18.36
CA ALA A 183 -7.91 -7.72 -19.35
C ALA A 183 -8.85 -8.82 -18.79
N ASP A 184 -8.71 -9.15 -17.51
CA ASP A 184 -9.58 -10.15 -16.86
C ASP A 184 -11.02 -9.65 -16.73
N VAL A 185 -11.19 -8.35 -16.42
CA VAL A 185 -12.52 -7.72 -16.34
C VAL A 185 -13.20 -7.67 -17.71
N LEU A 186 -12.46 -7.28 -18.75
CA LEU A 186 -13.00 -7.24 -20.11
C LEU A 186 -13.44 -8.63 -20.59
N ARG A 187 -12.67 -9.69 -20.27
CA ARG A 187 -13.06 -11.07 -20.57
C ARG A 187 -14.30 -11.52 -19.81
N TYR A 188 -14.45 -11.10 -18.55
CA TYR A 188 -15.65 -11.39 -17.76
C TYR A 188 -16.90 -10.74 -18.38
N LEU A 189 -16.82 -9.46 -18.74
CA LEU A 189 -17.94 -8.74 -19.36
C LEU A 189 -18.33 -9.30 -20.74
N SER A 190 -17.35 -9.70 -21.55
CA SER A 190 -17.60 -10.31 -22.87
C SER A 190 -18.32 -11.67 -22.79
N LYS A 191 -18.24 -12.39 -21.66
CA LYS A 191 -18.94 -13.66 -21.47
C LYS A 191 -20.38 -13.51 -20.94
N ARG A 192 -20.75 -12.29 -20.51
CA ARG A 192 -22.06 -11.98 -19.91
C ARG A 192 -23.05 -11.42 -20.94
N GLN A 193 -22.56 -11.02 -22.12
CA GLN A 193 -23.35 -10.67 -23.31
C GLN A 193 -23.66 -11.93 -24.12
#